data_AF-V8N7B7-F1
#
_entry.id   AF-V8N7B7-F1
#
_cell.length_a   1.000
_cell.length_b   1.000
_cell.length_c   1.000
_cell.angle_alpha   90.00
_cell.angle_beta   90.00
_cell.angle_gamma   90.00
#
_symmetry.space_group_name_H-M   'P 1'
#
loop_
_entity.id
_entity.type
_entity.pdbx_description
1 polymer ?
#
loop_
_entity_poly.entity_id
_entity_poly.type
_entity_poly.pdbx_seq_one_letter_code
_entity_poly.pdbx_strand_id
1 'polypeptide(L)'
;MDQAIGEAGILTSSEDTLTVVTADHSHVFTFGGYTTRGNSIFGLAPMQSDMDKKPFTSILYGNGPGYKIVAGERENISAINFTDANYQAQSAVPLRMETHGGEDVAVFAKGPMAHLLHGVHEQNYIPHVMAYAAS
;
A
#
# COMPACT_ATOMS: atom_id res chain seq x y z
N MET A 1 8.04 4.21 9.24
CA MET A 1 8.30 2.75 9.31
C MET A 1 9.61 2.40 8.65
N ASP A 2 9.79 2.65 7.35
CA ASP A 2 11.03 2.31 6.62
C ASP A 2 12.31 2.87 7.26
N GLN A 3 12.30 4.14 7.68
CA GLN A 3 13.41 4.74 8.44
C GLN A 3 13.75 3.96 9.72
N ALA A 4 12.75 3.47 10.47
CA ALA A 4 12.97 2.70 11.68
C ALA A 4 13.59 1.32 11.38
N ILE A 5 13.25 0.70 10.24
CA ILE A 5 13.90 -0.52 9.76
C ILE A 5 15.36 -0.23 9.42
N GLY A 6 15.63 0.89 8.75
CA GLY A 6 16.99 1.36 8.45
C GLY A 6 17.83 1.58 9.70
N GLU A 7 17.30 2.30 10.69
CA GLU A 7 17.95 2.54 11.98
C GLU A 7 18.22 1.24 12.73
N ALA A 8 17.23 0.33 12.81
CA ALA A 8 17.44 -0.98 13.43
C ALA A 8 18.57 -1.77 12.74
N GLY A 9 18.69 -1.66 11.41
CA GLY A 9 19.76 -2.27 10.64
C GLY A 9 21.15 -1.66 10.86
N ILE A 10 21.24 -0.41 11.32
CA ILE A 10 22.50 0.25 11.73
C ILE A 10 22.89 -0.19 13.15
N LEU A 11 21.90 -0.40 14.01
CA LEU A 11 22.08 -0.75 15.41
C LEU A 11 22.30 -2.25 15.67
N THR A 12 22.17 -3.11 14.66
CA THR A 12 22.24 -4.57 14.80
C THR A 12 23.16 -5.19 13.74
N SER A 13 23.70 -6.38 14.04
CA SER A 13 24.51 -7.15 13.09
C SER A 13 23.66 -8.20 12.40
N SER A 14 23.76 -8.33 11.08
CA SER A 14 23.10 -9.43 10.37
C SER A 14 23.78 -10.79 10.59
N GLU A 15 24.88 -10.85 11.33
CA GLU A 15 25.52 -12.10 11.72
C GLU A 15 24.81 -12.78 12.90
N ASP A 16 24.15 -12.00 13.76
CA ASP A 16 23.49 -12.50 14.98
C ASP A 16 22.02 -12.08 15.13
N THR A 17 21.52 -11.20 14.26
CA THR A 17 20.17 -10.66 14.32
C THR A 17 19.36 -11.04 13.10
N LEU A 18 18.27 -11.80 13.29
CA LEU A 18 17.25 -12.03 12.26
C LEU A 18 16.24 -10.87 12.29
N THR A 19 16.20 -10.09 11.22
CA THR A 19 15.19 -9.06 10.96
C THR A 19 14.16 -9.58 9.97
N VAL A 20 12.88 -9.52 10.32
CA VAL A 20 11.75 -9.85 9.45
C VAL A 20 10.81 -8.65 9.34
N VAL A 21 10.44 -8.28 8.12
CA VAL A 21 9.47 -7.22 7.82
C VAL A 21 8.32 -7.84 7.05
N THR A 22 7.10 -7.68 7.55
CA THR A 22 5.87 -8.17 6.93
C THR A 22 4.72 -7.20 7.23
N ALA A 23 3.59 -7.41 6.58
CA ALA A 23 2.30 -6.87 7.01
C ALA A 23 1.44 -7.98 7.65
N ASP A 24 0.42 -7.59 8.39
CA ASP A 24 -0.62 -8.48 8.89
C ASP A 24 -1.71 -8.74 7.84
N HIS A 25 -2.03 -7.73 7.03
CA HIS A 25 -2.90 -7.80 5.85
C HIS A 25 -2.60 -6.65 4.87
N SER A 26 -3.25 -6.66 3.71
CA SER A 26 -3.21 -5.54 2.76
C SER A 26 -4.45 -4.64 2.86
N HIS A 27 -4.68 -3.79 1.86
CA HIS A 27 -5.80 -2.87 1.71
C HIS A 27 -6.32 -2.92 0.26
N VAL A 28 -7.56 -2.49 0.02
CA VAL A 28 -8.10 -2.37 -1.36
C VAL A 28 -7.55 -1.12 -2.09
N PHE A 29 -6.29 -0.80 -1.83
CA PHE A 29 -5.52 0.28 -2.41
C PHE A 29 -5.00 -0.14 -3.79
N THR A 30 -5.06 0.78 -4.75
CA THR A 30 -4.50 0.57 -6.09
C THR A 30 -3.72 1.80 -6.54
N PHE A 31 -2.63 1.56 -7.27
CA PHE A 31 -1.83 2.59 -7.90
C PHE A 31 -1.68 2.27 -9.39
N GLY A 32 -2.15 3.17 -10.26
CA GLY A 32 -2.21 2.94 -11.69
C GLY A 32 -2.33 4.21 -12.52
N GLY A 33 -3.04 4.12 -13.65
CA GLY A 33 -3.29 5.27 -14.51
C GLY A 33 -2.13 5.65 -15.44
N TYR A 34 -1.15 4.76 -15.66
CA TYR A 34 -0.04 4.96 -16.62
C TYR A 34 0.75 6.27 -16.41
N THR A 35 0.95 6.68 -15.16
CA THR A 35 1.73 7.88 -14.85
C THR A 35 3.17 7.77 -15.33
N THR A 36 3.72 8.86 -15.84
CA THR A 36 5.14 8.95 -16.22
C THR A 36 6.05 8.89 -15.00
N ARG A 37 7.27 8.37 -15.18
CA ARG A 37 8.31 8.39 -14.15
C ARG A 37 8.54 9.83 -13.64
N GLY A 38 8.59 9.99 -12.33
CA GLY A 38 8.79 11.29 -11.68
C GLY A 38 7.50 12.08 -11.43
N ASN A 39 6.33 11.59 -11.88
CA ASN A 39 5.05 12.14 -11.45
C ASN A 39 4.86 11.90 -9.94
N SER A 40 4.20 12.83 -9.27
CA SER A 40 3.81 12.63 -7.87
C SER A 40 2.90 11.41 -7.76
N ILE A 41 3.10 10.57 -6.74
CA ILE A 41 2.24 9.41 -6.48
C ILE A 41 0.80 9.83 -6.15
N PHE A 42 0.62 11.01 -5.55
CA PHE A 42 -0.68 11.64 -5.28
C PHE A 42 -1.23 12.41 -6.48
N GLY A 43 -0.48 12.43 -7.59
CA GLY A 43 -0.81 13.17 -8.78
C GLY A 43 -1.94 12.54 -9.60
N LEU A 44 -2.33 13.25 -10.64
CA LEU A 44 -3.30 12.79 -11.62
C LEU A 44 -2.68 11.80 -12.60
N ALA A 45 -3.50 10.89 -13.12
CA ALA A 45 -3.19 10.18 -14.35
C ALA A 45 -2.99 11.19 -15.50
N PRO A 46 -2.13 10.92 -16.50
CA PRO A 46 -1.89 11.81 -17.63
C PRO A 46 -3.04 11.81 -18.65
N MET A 47 -4.11 11.09 -18.37
CA MET A 47 -5.31 10.97 -19.20
C MET A 47 -6.56 11.20 -18.35
N GLN A 48 -7.65 11.59 -19.02
CA GLN A 48 -8.98 11.65 -18.41
C GLN A 48 -9.71 10.33 -18.68
N SER A 49 -10.77 10.07 -17.91
CA SER A 49 -11.70 9.00 -18.26
C SER A 49 -12.27 9.26 -19.65
N ASP A 50 -12.25 8.25 -20.49
CA ASP A 50 -12.88 8.26 -21.80
C ASP A 50 -14.41 8.23 -21.73
N MET A 51 -14.97 7.87 -20.57
CA MET A 51 -16.41 7.81 -20.31
C MET A 51 -16.99 9.15 -19.85
N ASP A 52 -16.46 9.73 -18.76
CA ASP A 52 -17.02 10.95 -18.15
C ASP A 52 -16.21 12.22 -18.42
N LYS A 53 -15.09 12.12 -19.15
CA LYS A 53 -14.18 13.22 -19.50
C LYS A 53 -13.69 14.01 -18.28
N LYS A 54 -13.58 13.37 -17.12
CA LYS A 54 -13.01 13.96 -15.90
C LYS A 54 -11.67 13.29 -15.56
N PRO A 55 -10.71 14.03 -14.99
CA PRO A 55 -9.45 13.45 -14.52
C PRO A 55 -9.67 12.51 -13.33
N PHE A 56 -8.68 11.65 -13.07
CA PHE A 56 -8.63 10.77 -11.91
C PHE A 56 -7.21 10.71 -11.32
N THR A 57 -7.10 10.44 -10.03
CA THR A 57 -5.80 10.29 -9.35
C THR A 57 -5.17 8.95 -9.69
N SER A 58 -3.84 8.91 -9.59
CA SER A 58 -3.05 7.67 -9.79
C SER A 58 -3.35 6.64 -8.72
N ILE A 59 -3.66 7.10 -7.49
CA ILE A 59 -4.16 6.29 -6.38
C ILE A 59 -5.69 6.25 -6.42
N LEU A 60 -6.26 5.06 -6.24
CA LEU A 60 -7.68 4.80 -6.05
C LEU A 60 -7.89 3.69 -5.03
N TYR A 61 -9.09 3.62 -4.45
CA TYR A 61 -9.49 2.53 -3.56
C TYR A 61 -10.69 1.74 -4.11
N GLY A 62 -10.79 0.46 -3.78
CA GLY A 62 -11.97 -0.34 -4.13
C GLY A 62 -13.24 0.14 -3.41
N ASN A 63 -13.11 0.48 -2.13
CA ASN A 63 -14.20 1.03 -1.30
C ASN A 63 -13.66 2.06 -0.31
N GLY A 64 -14.53 2.72 0.44
CA GLY A 64 -14.12 3.66 1.50
C GLY A 64 -14.79 5.02 1.40
N PRO A 65 -14.34 5.98 2.23
CA PRO A 65 -15.02 7.26 2.40
C PRO A 65 -14.81 8.24 1.25
N GLY A 66 -13.85 7.98 0.35
CA GLY A 66 -13.58 8.83 -0.81
C GLY A 66 -14.62 8.73 -1.93
N TYR A 67 -15.63 7.86 -1.83
CA TYR A 67 -16.74 7.83 -2.79
C TYR A 67 -17.54 9.13 -2.70
N LYS A 68 -17.67 9.83 -3.83
CA LYS A 68 -18.42 11.09 -3.87
C LYS A 68 -19.11 11.31 -5.21
N ILE A 69 -20.40 11.64 -5.11
CA ILE A 69 -21.25 12.04 -6.23
C ILE A 69 -21.67 13.49 -6.03
N VAL A 70 -21.46 14.33 -7.04
CA VAL A 70 -21.84 15.74 -7.07
C VAL A 70 -22.80 15.93 -8.24
N ALA A 71 -24.01 16.42 -7.95
CA ALA A 71 -25.07 16.61 -8.95
C ALA A 71 -25.37 15.36 -9.81
N GLY A 72 -25.28 14.16 -9.23
CA GLY A 72 -25.55 12.90 -9.91
C GLY A 72 -24.36 12.32 -10.69
N GLU A 73 -23.20 12.97 -10.68
CA GLU A 73 -22.01 12.51 -11.39
C GLU A 73 -20.80 12.35 -10.46
N ARG A 74 -19.76 11.64 -10.93
CA ARG A 74 -18.46 11.60 -10.23
C ARG A 74 -17.90 13.00 -10.03
N GLU A 75 -17.36 13.27 -8.84
CA GLU A 75 -16.70 14.55 -8.55
C GLU A 75 -15.52 14.80 -9.50
N ASN A 76 -15.47 16.00 -10.08
CA ASN A 76 -14.34 16.42 -10.90
C ASN A 76 -13.20 16.86 -9.98
N ILE A 77 -12.14 16.05 -9.92
CA ILE A 77 -11.02 16.29 -9.00
C ILE A 77 -10.19 17.53 -9.35
N SER A 78 -10.28 18.08 -10.56
CA SER A 78 -9.65 19.37 -10.89
C SER A 78 -10.35 20.57 -10.24
N ALA A 79 -11.58 20.39 -9.71
CA ALA A 79 -12.33 21.43 -9.01
C ALA A 79 -12.07 21.43 -7.49
N ILE A 80 -11.22 20.53 -6.99
CA ILE A 80 -10.89 20.40 -5.56
C ILE A 80 -9.38 20.42 -5.35
N ASN A 81 -8.96 20.63 -4.10
CA ASN A 81 -7.56 20.54 -3.70
C ASN A 81 -7.16 19.08 -3.46
N PHE A 82 -6.94 18.30 -4.53
CA PHE A 82 -6.55 16.89 -4.42
C PHE A 82 -5.13 16.66 -3.88
N THR A 83 -4.34 17.74 -3.71
CA THR A 83 -3.01 17.70 -3.07
C THR A 83 -3.06 17.99 -1.56
N ASP A 84 -4.25 18.23 -1.00
CA ASP A 84 -4.45 18.35 0.45
C ASP A 84 -4.04 17.05 1.15
N ALA A 85 -3.38 17.17 2.31
CA ALA A 85 -2.96 16.01 3.11
C ALA A 85 -4.15 15.15 3.59
N ASN A 86 -5.36 15.74 3.67
CA ASN A 86 -6.59 15.06 4.05
C ASN A 86 -7.46 14.66 2.85
N TYR A 87 -6.95 14.79 1.62
CA TYR A 87 -7.69 14.34 0.44
C TYR A 87 -7.92 12.83 0.51
N GLN A 88 -9.18 12.43 0.35
CA GLN A 88 -9.58 11.03 0.27
C GLN A 88 -9.68 10.63 -1.20
N ALA A 89 -8.77 9.78 -1.66
CA ALA A 89 -8.79 9.28 -3.02
C ALA A 89 -10.12 8.58 -3.34
N GLN A 90 -10.61 8.75 -4.56
CA GLN A 90 -11.91 8.24 -4.98
C GLN A 90 -11.97 6.71 -4.83
N SER A 91 -13.15 6.23 -4.42
CA SER A 91 -13.44 4.80 -4.29
C SER A 91 -14.68 4.38 -5.07
N ALA A 92 -14.82 3.09 -5.38
CA ALA A 92 -15.95 2.59 -6.17
C ALA A 92 -17.21 2.32 -5.31
N VAL A 93 -17.04 1.90 -4.05
CA VAL A 93 -18.14 1.61 -3.12
C VAL A 93 -18.07 2.50 -1.87
N PRO A 94 -19.15 3.21 -1.50
CA PRO A 94 -19.14 4.11 -0.35
C PRO A 94 -19.12 3.34 0.98
N LEU A 95 -18.15 3.62 1.83
CA LEU A 95 -18.08 3.15 3.21
C LEU A 95 -17.54 4.25 4.13
N ARG A 96 -17.78 4.15 5.45
CA ARG A 96 -17.20 5.11 6.42
C ARG A 96 -15.70 4.92 6.61
N MET A 97 -15.24 3.69 6.43
CA MET A 97 -13.84 3.26 6.52
C MET A 97 -13.59 2.31 5.35
N GLU A 98 -12.40 2.36 4.80
CA GLU A 98 -11.97 1.40 3.79
C GLU A 98 -11.68 0.03 4.45
N THR A 99 -11.79 -1.05 3.67
CA THR A 99 -11.62 -2.43 4.17
C THR A 99 -10.25 -3.01 3.83
N HIS A 100 -9.79 -3.97 4.63
CA HIS A 100 -8.57 -4.73 4.33
C HIS A 100 -8.65 -5.46 2.97
N GLY A 101 -7.47 -5.63 2.36
CA GLY A 101 -7.23 -6.48 1.20
C GLY A 101 -6.91 -7.91 1.65
N GLY A 102 -7.36 -8.89 0.87
CA GLY A 102 -7.21 -10.32 1.16
C GLY A 102 -6.11 -11.00 0.34
N GLU A 103 -5.35 -10.24 -0.43
CA GLU A 103 -4.21 -10.73 -1.18
C GLU A 103 -2.98 -10.97 -0.30
N ASP A 104 -2.08 -11.83 -0.78
CA ASP A 104 -0.83 -12.15 -0.10
C ASP A 104 0.03 -10.89 0.13
N VAL A 105 0.65 -10.82 1.30
CA VAL A 105 1.58 -9.76 1.67
C VAL A 105 3.03 -10.24 1.61
N ALA A 106 3.94 -9.32 1.31
CA ALA A 106 5.36 -9.64 1.21
C ALA A 106 5.98 -9.88 2.60
N VAL A 107 6.90 -10.85 2.65
CA VAL A 107 7.81 -11.06 3.78
C VAL A 107 9.23 -10.80 3.31
N PHE A 108 9.92 -9.88 3.97
CA PHE A 108 11.35 -9.59 3.76
C PHE A 108 12.14 -10.06 4.97
N ALA A 109 13.27 -10.73 4.76
CA ALA A 109 14.09 -11.25 5.84
C ALA A 109 15.58 -11.02 5.60
N LYS A 110 16.33 -10.73 6.67
CA LYS A 110 17.79 -10.60 6.68
C LYS A 110 18.36 -11.14 7.99
N GLY A 111 19.44 -11.89 7.93
CA GLY A 111 20.15 -12.41 9.11
C GLY A 111 20.16 -13.94 9.21
N PRO A 112 20.48 -14.50 10.40
CA PRO A 112 20.49 -15.94 10.63
C PRO A 112 19.17 -16.60 10.21
N MET A 113 19.26 -17.72 9.48
CA MET A 113 18.11 -18.48 8.97
C MET A 113 17.13 -17.73 8.06
N ALA A 114 17.43 -16.50 7.62
CA ALA A 114 16.54 -15.72 6.74
C ALA A 114 16.19 -16.44 5.42
N HIS A 115 17.08 -17.32 4.94
CA HIS A 115 16.87 -18.13 3.74
C HIS A 115 15.70 -19.13 3.86
N LEU A 116 15.15 -19.35 5.05
CA LEU A 116 13.96 -20.18 5.27
C LEU A 116 12.66 -19.46 4.87
N LEU A 117 12.65 -18.13 4.81
CA LEU A 117 11.49 -17.35 4.39
C LEU A 117 11.54 -17.16 2.86
N HIS A 118 11.04 -18.15 2.11
CA HIS A 118 11.11 -18.17 0.66
C HIS A 118 9.85 -18.79 0.01
N GLY A 119 9.44 -18.28 -1.16
CA GLY A 119 8.24 -18.79 -1.83
C GLY A 119 6.95 -18.29 -1.15
N VAL A 120 5.93 -19.15 -1.06
CA VAL A 120 4.61 -18.81 -0.50
C VAL A 120 4.40 -19.61 0.78
N HIS A 121 4.00 -18.93 1.85
CA HIS A 121 3.79 -19.52 3.16
C HIS A 121 2.50 -19.00 3.79
N GLU A 122 1.91 -19.83 4.65
CA GLU A 122 0.91 -19.39 5.62
C GLU A 122 1.56 -18.41 6.62
N GLN A 123 0.82 -17.37 7.04
CA GLN A 123 1.36 -16.31 7.91
C GLN A 123 1.89 -16.84 9.25
N ASN A 124 1.29 -17.92 9.78
CA ASN A 124 1.75 -18.56 11.03
C ASN A 124 3.14 -19.20 10.91
N TYR A 125 3.69 -19.35 9.70
CA TYR A 125 5.06 -19.84 9.49
C TYR A 125 6.13 -18.87 10.01
N ILE A 126 5.86 -17.55 9.95
CA ILE A 126 6.80 -16.49 10.36
C ILE A 126 7.30 -16.69 11.82
N PRO A 127 6.42 -16.79 12.83
CA PRO A 127 6.88 -17.00 14.21
C PRO A 127 7.60 -18.35 14.41
N HIS A 128 7.29 -19.39 13.63
CA HIS A 128 8.02 -20.66 13.71
C HIS A 128 9.47 -20.51 13.24
N VAL A 129 9.73 -19.79 12.15
CA VAL A 129 11.08 -19.52 11.68
C VAL A 129 11.85 -18.68 12.70
N MET A 130 11.21 -17.64 13.26
CA MET A 130 11.84 -16.80 14.28
C MET A 130 12.23 -17.59 15.53
N ALA A 131 11.35 -18.48 16.01
CA ALA A 131 11.65 -19.35 17.13
C ALA A 131 12.81 -20.33 16.83
N TYR A 132 12.82 -20.91 15.62
CA TYR A 132 13.91 -21.78 15.17
C TYR A 132 15.26 -21.04 15.07
N ALA A 133 15.27 -19.81 14.55
CA ALA A 133 16.49 -19.03 14.39
C ALA A 133 17.11 -18.56 15.71
N ALA A 134 16.30 -18.42 16.76
CA ALA A 134 16.72 -18.01 18.09
C ALA A 134 17.08 -19.18 19.03
N SER A 135 16.94 -20.42 18.56
CA SER A 135 17.27 -21.64 19.30
C SER A 135 18.76 -21.97 19.19
#